data_AF-A0A835P5V5-F1
#
_entry.id   AF-A0A835P5V5-F1
#
_cell.length_a   1.000
_cell.length_b   1.000
_cell.length_c   1.000
_cell.angle_alpha   90.00
_cell.angle_beta   90.00
_cell.angle_gamma   90.00
#
_symmetry.space_group_name_H-M   'P 1'
#
loop_
_entity.id
_entity.type
_entity.pdbx_description
1 polymer ?
#
loop_
_entity_poly.entity_id
_entity_poly.type
_entity_poly.pdbx_seq_one_letter_code
_entity_poly.pdbx_strand_id
1 'polypeptide(L)' 'MAVELIRTTIIKPTPSTSTEPKLVPLTLFDRAAFDLHVASLYAFLPPNPSNDSLKLGLSRIPLTSPPCRPHHNR' A
#
# COMPACT_ATOMS: atom_id res chain seq x y z
N MET A 1 6.70 -6.70 26.41
CA MET A 1 6.79 -5.44 25.64
C MET A 1 5.38 -5.05 25.24
N ALA A 2 4.98 -3.81 25.49
CA ALA A 2 3.66 -3.30 25.06
C ALA A 2 3.84 -2.51 23.76
N VAL A 3 3.00 -2.78 22.77
CA VAL A 3 2.93 -2.04 21.51
C VAL A 3 1.70 -1.14 21.57
N GLU A 4 1.88 0.14 21.28
CA GLU A 4 0.79 1.13 21.27
C GLU A 4 0.69 1.81 19.89
N LEU A 5 -0.52 1.96 19.38
CA LEU A 5 -0.78 2.66 18.13
C LEU A 5 -0.82 4.17 18.38
N ILE A 6 0.24 4.88 17.97
CA ILE A 6 0.31 6.35 18.13
C ILE A 6 -0.53 7.06 17.05
N ARG A 7 -0.49 6.59 15.80
CA ARG A 7 -1.14 7.28 14.66
C ARG A 7 -1.47 6.35 13.51
N THR A 8 -2.66 6.55 12.92
CA THR A 8 -3.08 5.96 11.66
C THR A 8 -3.43 7.06 10.65
N THR A 9 -2.99 6.93 9.40
CA THR A 9 -3.26 7.93 8.35
C THR A 9 -3.31 7.27 6.98
N ILE A 10 -4.21 7.76 6.13
CA ILE A 10 -4.26 7.41 4.71
C ILE A 10 -3.22 8.25 3.96
N ILE A 11 -2.34 7.60 3.19
CA ILE A 11 -1.31 8.26 2.37
C ILE A 11 -1.84 8.33 0.94
N LYS A 12 -1.92 9.54 0.38
CA LYS A 12 -2.32 9.75 -1.01
C LYS A 12 -1.10 9.63 -1.93
N PRO A 13 -1.23 8.98 -3.09
CA PRO A 13 -0.18 9.02 -4.12
C PRO A 13 0.09 10.46 -4.57
N THR A 14 1.34 10.71 -4.92
CA THR A 14 1.78 11.96 -5.55
C THR A 14 1.21 11.98 -6.97
N PRO A 15 0.56 13.07 -7.42
CA PRO A 15 -0.05 13.12 -8.74
C PRO A 15 1.03 12.94 -9.82
N SER A 16 0.93 11.85 -10.59
CA SER A 16 1.72 11.61 -11.79
C SER A 16 0.97 12.13 -13.01
N THR A 17 1.70 12.63 -14.02
CA THR A 17 1.20 13.17 -15.30
C THR A 17 0.44 12.18 -16.19
N SER A 18 0.17 10.95 -15.72
CA SER A 18 -0.54 9.92 -16.47
C SER A 18 -2.04 9.99 -16.23
N THR A 19 -2.75 10.25 -17.33
CA THR A 19 -4.19 10.25 -17.57
C THR A 19 -4.96 9.12 -16.87
N GLU A 20 -5.98 9.53 -16.10
CA GLU A 20 -7.12 8.79 -15.54
C GLU A 20 -6.81 7.49 -14.74
N PRO A 21 -7.53 7.24 -13.63
CA PRO A 21 -7.38 6.00 -12.87
C PRO A 21 -7.81 4.80 -13.74
N LYS A 22 -6.83 4.07 -14.29
CA LYS A 22 -7.08 2.81 -14.97
C LYS A 22 -7.50 1.77 -13.94
N LEU A 23 -8.77 1.38 -13.97
CA LEU A 23 -9.25 0.22 -13.24
C LEU A 23 -8.53 -1.02 -13.77
N VAL A 24 -7.91 -1.79 -12.89
CA VAL A 24 -7.33 -3.10 -13.23
C VAL A 24 -8.37 -4.16 -12.89
N PRO A 25 -8.92 -4.88 -13.88
CA PRO A 25 -9.90 -5.92 -13.62
C PRO A 25 -9.24 -7.12 -12.94
N LEU A 26 -9.97 -7.78 -12.04
CA LEU A 26 -9.53 -9.04 -11.44
C LEU A 26 -9.42 -10.12 -12.51
N THR A 27 -8.25 -10.73 -12.62
CA THR A 27 -7.97 -11.84 -13.53
C THR A 27 -8.54 -13.16 -12.99
N LEU A 28 -8.48 -14.21 -13.80
CA LEU A 28 -8.82 -15.57 -13.35
C LEU A 28 -7.95 -16.01 -12.17
N PHE A 29 -6.67 -15.63 -12.16
CA PHE A 29 -5.74 -15.98 -11.09
C PHE A 29 -6.07 -15.26 -9.79
N ASP A 30 -6.46 -13.99 -9.86
CA ASP A 30 -6.89 -13.23 -8.68
C ASP A 30 -8.15 -13.85 -8.05
N ARG A 31 -9.09 -14.33 -8.88
CA ARG A 31 -10.33 -14.98 -8.41
C ARG A 31 -10.11 -16.40 -7.91
N ALA A 32 -9.08 -17.09 -8.39
CA ALA A 32 -8.71 -18.41 -7.92
C ALA A 32 -7.94 -18.37 -6.59
N ALA A 33 -7.36 -17.22 -6.26
CA ALA A 33 -6.68 -16.98 -4.98
C ALA A 33 -7.69 -16.74 -3.85
N PHE A 34 -7.22 -16.89 -2.61
CA PHE A 34 -8.02 -16.57 -1.43
C PHE A 34 -8.20 -15.06 -1.31
N ASP A 35 -9.43 -14.62 -1.04
CA ASP A 35 -9.75 -13.24 -0.69
C ASP A 35 -9.34 -12.95 0.77
N LEU A 36 -8.04 -12.73 0.98
CA LEU A 36 -7.46 -12.45 2.29
C LEU A 36 -6.31 -11.45 2.24
N HIS A 37 -6.02 -10.84 3.37
CA HIS A 37 -4.83 -10.01 3.56
C HIS A 37 -3.64 -10.89 3.99
N VAL A 38 -2.59 -10.94 3.16
CA VAL A 38 -1.35 -11.65 3.51
C VAL A 38 -0.49 -10.76 4.42
N ALA A 39 -0.55 -10.98 5.73
CA ALA A 39 0.26 -10.24 6.69
C ALA A 39 1.75 -10.58 6.55
N SER A 40 2.61 -9.56 6.48
CA SER A 40 4.08 -9.71 6.44
C SER A 40 4.74 -8.80 7.48
N LEU A 41 5.75 -9.30 8.18
CA LEU A 41 6.51 -8.56 9.20
C LEU A 41 7.98 -8.47 8.81
N TYR A 42 8.54 -7.26 8.86
CA TYR A 42 9.95 -6.99 8.59
C TYR A 42 10.59 -6.28 9.79
N ALA A 43 11.82 -6.64 10.11
CA ALA A 43 12.62 -6.01 11.15
C ALA A 43 13.95 -5.54 10.56
N PHE A 44 14.31 -4.29 10.85
CA PHE A 44 15.53 -3.65 10.36
C PHE A 44 16.40 -3.26 11.56
N LEU A 45 17.69 -3.53 11.46
CA LEU A 45 18.66 -3.05 12.44
C LEU A 45 18.84 -1.53 12.29
N PRO A 46 19.08 -0.80 13.39
CA PRO A 46 19.33 0.63 13.32
C PRO A 46 20.58 0.94 12.47
N PRO A 47 20.62 2.12 11.82
CA PRO A 47 19.64 3.20 11.87
C PRO A 47 18.44 2.98 10.92
N ASN A 48 17.23 3.31 11.41
CA ASN A 48 16.02 3.25 10.61
C ASN A 48 15.68 4.63 10.02
N PRO A 49 15.07 4.69 8.82
CA PRO A 49 14.57 5.95 8.27
C PRO A 49 13.47 6.53 9.17
N SER A 50 13.27 7.85 9.10
CA SER A 50 12.16 8.49 9.81
C SER A 50 10.80 8.04 9.26
N ASN A 51 9.76 8.10 10.09
CA ASN A 51 8.39 7.83 9.67
C ASN A 51 7.96 8.71 8.48
N ASP A 52 8.43 9.95 8.40
CA ASP A 52 8.08 10.87 7.32
C ASP A 52 8.80 10.52 6.01
N SER A 53 10.03 10.03 6.10
CA SER A 53 10.75 9.47 4.95
C SER A 53 10.03 8.25 4.37
N LEU A 54 9.52 7.35 5.22
CA LEU A 54 8.74 6.18 4.80
C LEU A 54 7.41 6.59 4.14
N LYS A 55 6.69 7.55 4.73
CA LYS A 55 5.43 8.06 4.13
C LYS A 55 5.67 8.69 2.77
N LEU A 56 6.73 9.49 2.63
CA LEU A 56 7.10 10.15 1.38
C LEU A 56 7.55 9.13 0.31
N GLY A 57 8.28 8.10 0.72
CA GLY A 57 8.63 6.98 -0.17
C GLY A 57 7.38 6.29 -0.70
N LEU A 58 6.44 5.95 0.20
CA LEU A 58 5.18 5.32 -0.18
C LEU A 58 4.33 6.20 -1.10
N SER A 59 4.24 7.51 -0.85
CA SER A 59 3.46 8.42 -1.68
C SER A 59 4.02 8.60 -3.08
N ARG A 60 5.29 8.28 -3.34
CA ARG A 60 5.92 8.42 -4.65
C ARG A 60 5.82 7.18 -5.52
N ILE A 61 5.30 6.06 -4.99
CA ILE A 61 5.10 4.85 -5.77
C ILE A 61 4.08 5.16 -6.88
N PRO A 62 4.45 4.96 -8.16
CA PRO A 62 3.58 5.29 -9.28
C PRO A 62 2.35 4.38 -9.29
N LEU A 63 1.19 4.96 -9.60
CA LEU A 63 -0.10 4.26 -9.75
C LEU A 63 -0.10 3.17 -10.85
N THR A 64 0.96 3.07 -11.64
CA THR A 64 1.18 2.01 -12.63
C THR A 64 1.62 0.68 -12.01
N SER A 65 2.00 0.65 -10.73
CA SER A 65 2.09 -0.59 -9.97
C SER A 65 0.69 -1.21 -9.82
N PRO A 66 0.54 -2.55 -9.76
CA PRO A 66 -0.76 -3.18 -9.55
C PRO A 66 -1.50 -2.51 -8.37
N PRO A 67 -2.79 -2.19 -8.50
CA PRO A 67 -3.48 -1.33 -7.56
C PRO A 67 -3.55 -1.99 -6.19
N CYS A 68 -2.82 -1.47 -5.21
CA CYS A 68 -2.92 -1.88 -3.80
C CYS A 68 -4.18 -1.31 -3.11
N ARG A 69 -5.15 -0.77 -3.87
CA ARG A 69 -6.36 -0.22 -3.25
C ARG A 69 -7.31 -1.37 -2.94
N PRO A 70 -7.68 -1.58 -1.66
CA PRO A 70 -8.65 -2.61 -1.31
C PRO A 70 -9.98 -2.31 -2.00
N HIS A 71 -10.54 -3.32 -2.66
CA HIS A 71 -11.90 -3.28 -3.17
C HIS A 71 -12.83 -3.42 -1.97
N HIS A 72 -13.59 -2.38 -1.65
CA HIS A 72 -14.68 -2.47 -0.68
C HIS A 72 -15.82 -3.21 -1.36
N ASN A 73 -16.01 -4.49 -1.02
CA ASN A 73 -17.15 -5.26 -1.51
C ASN A 73 -18.45 -4.74 -0.88
N ARG A 74 -19.45 -4.57 -1.76
CA ARG A 74 -20.87 -4.42 -1.40
C ARG A 74 -21.39 -5.71 -0.78
#